data_AF-A0A6L7G453-F1
#
_entry.id   AF-A0A6L7G453-F1
#
_cell.length_a   1.000
_cell.length_b   1.000
_cell.length_c   1.000
_cell.angle_alpha   90.00
_cell.angle_beta   90.00
_cell.angle_gamma   90.00
#
_symmetry.space_group_name_H-M   'P 1'
#
loop_
_entity.id
_entity.type
_entity.pdbx_description
1 polymer ?
#
loop_
_entity_poly.entity_id
_entity_poly.type
_entity_poly.pdbx_seq_one_letter_code
_entity_poly.pdbx_strand_id
1 'polypeptide(L)'
;MSSSGDAAPAGAYAPFRQRAFALLWTATLISNIGTWMNDVGSGWLMTTLDPSPAVVTLVQAATTLPVFCFALLAGALADRLDKRRMLIAINLVLLVVVSTLTLLVWAGRMTPALLIAFTLMIGTGAAFVAPAWQAIVPQLVPRDQLRPAIALNSMGINIARAIGPAIAGVLIAGVGLAAPFALNALSFVAILIALVLWQPPPALPVSGGGSLLQDMATGLRHVRHNRAMRDTALRAAAFFLFASAYWALLPLIARGIEGGGSTLYGALMGVVGAGAVTGALLLPRLQRRASADGTVRLGTLGTGLAPLLVAAFLGGLSWIAVLTSFNVSAQTALPGWVRARGLAVFLMVFFGSMALGSLVWGQVATALSVPGALLLATAGLALGLLVTLRLPLGQAEGADLSPAQAWPMAPEVTDGQARDSSAMVLVEYRIAPPDREAFLALLPPVAHERLRNGATRWHVHECVETPGLWLESFHLPSWAEHLAQHERVSHADLDHHARLRTLHQGTDPPRVRHFIGPKR
;
A
#
# COMPACT_ATOMS: atom_id res chain seq x y z
N MET A 1 32.91 17.45 18.48
CA MET A 1 31.74 18.35 18.39
C MET A 1 31.72 18.95 17.00
N SER A 2 31.03 18.30 16.05
CA SER A 2 30.80 18.84 14.70
C SER A 2 29.38 19.40 14.66
N SER A 3 29.27 20.70 14.49
CA SER A 3 28.04 21.46 14.39
C SER A 3 27.16 20.92 13.25
N SER A 4 26.06 20.26 13.61
CA SER A 4 24.91 20.06 12.73
C SER A 4 24.28 21.43 12.47
N GLY A 5 24.75 22.12 11.44
CA GLY A 5 24.08 23.30 10.93
C GLY A 5 22.70 22.90 10.41
N ASP A 6 21.65 23.42 11.04
CA ASP A 6 20.28 23.38 10.52
C ASP A 6 20.28 24.06 9.15
N ALA A 7 20.41 23.26 8.10
CA ALA A 7 20.22 23.71 6.74
C ALA A 7 18.76 24.15 6.59
N ALA A 8 18.56 25.40 6.13
CA ALA A 8 17.23 25.92 5.84
C ALA A 8 16.44 24.91 4.99
N PRO A 9 15.15 24.66 5.30
CA PRO A 9 14.37 23.65 4.60
C PRO A 9 14.41 23.92 3.09
N ALA A 10 14.88 22.94 2.32
CA ALA A 10 14.95 23.06 0.88
C ALA A 10 13.58 23.47 0.32
N GLY A 11 13.54 24.50 -0.53
CA GLY A 11 12.29 24.98 -1.12
C GLY A 11 11.54 23.87 -1.86
N ALA A 12 10.21 23.98 -1.96
CA ALA A 12 9.35 22.93 -2.53
C ALA A 12 9.76 22.45 -3.94
N TYR A 13 10.39 23.31 -4.73
CA TYR A 13 10.86 23.04 -6.10
C TYR A 13 12.37 22.75 -6.20
N ALA A 14 13.10 22.72 -5.08
CA ALA A 14 14.52 22.43 -5.04
C ALA A 14 14.93 21.12 -5.78
N PRO A 15 14.13 20.03 -5.74
CA PRO A 15 14.44 18.81 -6.49
C PRO A 15 14.67 19.02 -8.00
N PHE A 16 14.00 19.98 -8.64
CA PHE A 16 14.18 20.24 -10.07
C PHE A 16 15.55 20.81 -10.44
N ARG A 17 16.34 21.27 -9.46
CA ARG A 17 17.74 21.65 -9.68
C ARG A 17 18.62 20.44 -9.95
N GLN A 18 18.20 19.24 -9.52
CA GLN A 18 18.89 17.99 -9.82
C GLN A 18 18.48 17.51 -11.21
N ARG A 19 19.42 17.50 -12.16
CA ARG A 19 19.16 17.10 -13.56
C ARG A 19 18.54 15.71 -13.67
N ALA A 20 19.03 14.75 -12.88
CA ALA A 20 18.51 13.39 -12.85
C ALA A 20 17.03 13.35 -12.41
N PHE A 21 16.68 14.09 -11.35
CA PHE A 21 15.30 14.20 -10.89
C PHE A 21 14.42 14.88 -11.94
N ALA A 22 14.81 16.02 -12.49
CA ALA A 22 14.02 16.75 -13.48
C ALA A 22 13.74 15.94 -14.76
N LEU A 23 14.75 15.21 -15.26
CA LEU A 23 14.64 14.33 -16.42
C LEU A 23 13.65 13.19 -16.16
N LEU A 24 13.86 12.44 -15.08
CA LEU A 24 13.06 11.26 -14.76
C LEU A 24 11.64 11.62 -14.30
N TRP A 25 11.48 12.70 -13.55
CA TRP A 25 10.16 13.17 -13.11
C TRP A 25 9.30 13.60 -14.30
N THR A 26 9.87 14.36 -15.26
CA THR A 26 9.15 14.79 -16.46
C THR A 26 8.75 13.61 -17.33
N ALA A 27 9.67 12.66 -17.55
CA ALA A 27 9.37 11.46 -18.32
C ALA A 27 8.29 10.59 -17.64
N THR A 28 8.32 10.47 -16.32
CA THR A 28 7.31 9.73 -15.55
C THR A 28 5.96 10.44 -15.53
N LEU A 29 5.93 11.78 -15.51
CA LEU A 29 4.68 12.52 -15.65
C LEU A 29 4.03 12.22 -17.01
N ILE A 30 4.80 12.29 -18.09
CA ILE A 30 4.31 11.99 -19.45
C ILE A 30 3.83 10.53 -19.54
N SER A 31 4.61 9.58 -19.00
CA SER A 31 4.24 8.16 -19.00
C SER A 31 3.00 7.86 -18.16
N ASN A 32 2.83 8.52 -17.01
CA ASN A 32 1.61 8.41 -16.21
C ASN A 32 0.40 8.96 -16.97
N ILE A 33 0.52 10.09 -17.68
CA ILE A 33 -0.57 10.63 -18.52
C ILE A 33 -0.97 9.60 -19.57
N GLY A 34 0.01 9.02 -20.28
CA GLY A 34 -0.23 7.95 -21.25
C GLY A 34 -0.92 6.73 -20.65
N THR A 35 -0.52 6.32 -19.45
CA THR A 35 -1.12 5.17 -18.75
C THR A 35 -2.58 5.45 -18.37
N TRP A 36 -2.88 6.63 -17.81
CA TRP A 36 -4.27 7.01 -17.50
C TRP A 36 -5.14 7.13 -18.76
N MET A 37 -4.56 7.60 -19.87
CA MET A 37 -5.25 7.62 -21.16
C MET A 37 -5.55 6.21 -21.67
N ASN A 38 -4.60 5.29 -21.54
CA ASN A 38 -4.75 3.89 -21.89
C ASN A 38 -5.84 3.19 -21.06
N ASP A 39 -5.92 3.46 -19.77
CA ASP A 39 -6.94 2.87 -18.89
C ASP A 39 -8.36 3.33 -19.29
N VAL A 40 -8.51 4.61 -19.60
CA VAL A 40 -9.78 5.19 -20.11
C VAL A 40 -10.12 4.63 -21.49
N GLY A 41 -9.13 4.54 -22.38
CA GLY A 41 -9.28 3.90 -23.67
C GLY A 41 -9.74 2.45 -23.54
N SER A 42 -9.15 1.67 -22.64
CA SER A 42 -9.48 0.26 -22.40
C SER A 42 -10.89 0.10 -21.84
N GLY A 43 -11.25 0.91 -20.84
CA GLY A 43 -12.60 0.89 -20.26
C GLY A 43 -13.69 1.22 -21.29
N TRP A 44 -13.47 2.27 -22.11
CA TRP A 44 -14.41 2.65 -23.15
C TRP A 44 -14.47 1.63 -24.30
N LEU A 45 -13.32 1.18 -24.79
CA LEU A 45 -13.21 0.16 -25.85
C LEU A 45 -13.95 -1.11 -25.46
N MET A 46 -13.82 -1.56 -24.21
CA MET A 46 -14.54 -2.75 -23.77
C MET A 46 -16.05 -2.59 -23.90
N THR A 47 -16.61 -1.43 -23.55
CA THR A 47 -18.06 -1.21 -23.76
C THR A 47 -18.43 -1.41 -25.23
N THR A 48 -17.60 -0.97 -26.17
CA THR A 48 -17.87 -1.09 -27.62
C THR A 48 -17.74 -2.52 -28.14
N LEU A 49 -16.90 -3.34 -27.50
CA LEU A 49 -16.70 -4.75 -27.85
C LEU A 49 -17.77 -5.66 -27.22
N ASP A 50 -18.05 -5.46 -25.93
CA ASP A 50 -19.07 -6.18 -25.17
C ASP A 50 -19.64 -5.25 -24.07
N PRO A 51 -20.88 -4.77 -24.20
CA PRO A 51 -21.48 -3.85 -23.25
C PRO A 51 -21.97 -4.53 -21.95
N SER A 52 -21.81 -5.84 -21.80
CA SER A 52 -22.20 -6.56 -20.58
C SER A 52 -21.44 -6.01 -19.37
N PRO A 53 -22.13 -5.63 -18.26
CA PRO A 53 -21.47 -5.12 -17.07
C PRO A 53 -20.44 -6.09 -16.50
N ALA A 54 -20.74 -7.39 -16.52
CA ALA A 54 -19.80 -8.42 -16.06
C ALA A 54 -18.50 -8.45 -16.86
N VAL A 55 -18.52 -8.11 -18.16
CA VAL A 55 -17.34 -8.13 -19.02
C VAL A 55 -16.58 -6.80 -18.95
N VAL A 56 -17.28 -5.68 -18.90
CA VAL A 56 -16.65 -4.35 -18.78
C VAL A 56 -15.86 -4.22 -17.49
N THR A 57 -16.39 -4.68 -16.36
CA THR A 57 -15.67 -4.58 -15.08
C THR A 57 -14.45 -5.50 -15.00
N LEU A 58 -14.31 -6.50 -15.88
CA LEU A 58 -13.09 -7.31 -15.97
C LEU A 58 -11.87 -6.49 -16.37
N VAL A 59 -12.03 -5.38 -17.09
CA VAL A 59 -10.92 -4.47 -17.40
C VAL A 59 -10.35 -3.90 -16.10
N GLN A 60 -11.20 -3.38 -15.23
CA GLN A 60 -10.78 -2.84 -13.93
C GLN A 60 -10.16 -3.93 -13.03
N ALA A 61 -10.72 -5.14 -13.05
CA ALA A 61 -10.15 -6.29 -12.35
C ALA A 61 -8.77 -6.66 -12.91
N ALA A 62 -8.60 -6.69 -14.24
CA ALA A 62 -7.33 -7.01 -14.90
C ALA A 62 -6.24 -5.96 -14.62
N THR A 63 -6.60 -4.68 -14.43
CA THR A 63 -5.65 -3.63 -14.03
C THR A 63 -5.16 -3.82 -12.58
N THR A 64 -6.04 -4.28 -11.68
CA THR A 64 -5.77 -4.27 -10.22
C THR A 64 -5.29 -5.62 -9.68
N LEU A 65 -5.74 -6.72 -10.26
CA LEU A 65 -5.42 -8.08 -9.84
C LEU A 65 -3.91 -8.39 -9.85
N PRO A 66 -3.12 -7.99 -10.88
CA PRO A 66 -1.68 -8.27 -10.87
C PRO A 66 -0.96 -7.60 -9.70
N VAL A 67 -1.37 -6.38 -9.32
CA VAL A 67 -0.76 -5.68 -8.18
C VAL A 67 -1.05 -6.43 -6.88
N PHE A 68 -2.27 -6.94 -6.71
CA PHE A 68 -2.61 -7.82 -5.58
C PHE A 68 -1.74 -9.08 -5.55
N CYS A 69 -1.58 -9.77 -6.69
CA CYS A 69 -0.81 -11.02 -6.76
C CYS A 69 0.69 -10.81 -6.56
N PHE A 70 1.24 -9.70 -7.07
CA PHE A 70 2.69 -9.51 -7.18
C PHE A 70 3.27 -8.45 -6.24
N ALA A 71 2.49 -7.69 -5.46
CA ALA A 71 3.01 -6.60 -4.62
C ALA A 71 4.20 -7.01 -3.72
N LEU A 72 4.11 -8.15 -3.03
CA LEU A 72 5.18 -8.64 -2.16
C LEU A 72 6.40 -9.12 -2.96
N LEU A 73 6.18 -9.85 -4.04
CA LEU A 73 7.23 -10.37 -4.91
C LEU A 73 8.00 -9.22 -5.59
N ALA A 74 7.27 -8.24 -6.11
CA ALA A 74 7.81 -7.06 -6.78
C ALA A 74 8.69 -6.22 -5.85
N GLY A 75 8.27 -6.01 -4.59
CA GLY A 75 9.10 -5.32 -3.60
C GLY A 75 10.41 -6.07 -3.34
N ALA A 76 10.34 -7.38 -3.11
CA ALA A 76 11.52 -8.18 -2.82
C ALA A 76 12.49 -8.30 -4.01
N LEU A 77 11.99 -8.32 -5.25
CA LEU A 77 12.80 -8.23 -6.46
C LEU A 77 13.44 -6.85 -6.62
N ALA A 78 12.69 -5.77 -6.37
CA ALA A 78 13.21 -4.41 -6.43
C ALA A 78 14.38 -4.19 -5.46
N ASP A 79 14.34 -4.84 -4.29
CA ASP A 79 15.43 -4.77 -3.32
C ASP A 79 16.72 -5.44 -3.82
N ARG A 80 16.60 -6.59 -4.50
CA ARG A 80 17.74 -7.44 -4.91
C ARG A 80 18.33 -7.09 -6.28
N LEU A 81 17.51 -6.62 -7.21
CA LEU A 81 17.93 -6.35 -8.58
C LEU A 81 18.47 -4.92 -8.73
N ASP A 82 19.23 -4.70 -9.80
CA ASP A 82 19.57 -3.36 -10.29
C ASP A 82 18.29 -2.68 -10.77
N LYS A 83 17.93 -1.58 -10.11
CA LYS A 83 16.64 -0.90 -10.29
C LYS A 83 16.52 -0.28 -11.68
N ARG A 84 17.62 0.24 -12.23
CA ARG A 84 17.65 0.82 -13.58
C ARG A 84 17.44 -0.25 -14.63
N ARG A 85 18.17 -1.37 -14.54
CA ARG A 85 18.03 -2.49 -15.49
C ARG A 85 16.63 -3.10 -15.43
N MET A 86 16.09 -3.27 -14.22
CA MET A 86 14.74 -3.76 -14.01
C MET A 86 13.70 -2.82 -14.64
N LEU A 87 13.79 -1.51 -14.40
CA LEU A 87 12.88 -0.53 -15.02
C LEU A 87 12.98 -0.52 -16.54
N ILE A 88 14.19 -0.57 -17.11
CA ILE A 88 14.38 -0.63 -18.57
C ILE A 88 13.72 -1.88 -19.15
N ALA A 89 13.98 -3.06 -18.55
CA ALA A 89 13.42 -4.33 -19.02
C ALA A 89 11.88 -4.31 -19.00
N ILE A 90 11.27 -3.86 -17.90
CA ILE A 90 9.81 -3.80 -17.78
C ILE A 90 9.21 -2.80 -18.78
N ASN A 91 9.79 -1.60 -18.92
CA ASN A 91 9.28 -0.60 -19.85
C ASN A 91 9.45 -1.03 -21.32
N LEU A 92 10.48 -1.81 -21.68
CA LEU A 92 10.60 -2.42 -23.00
C LEU A 92 9.48 -3.42 -23.27
N VAL A 93 9.17 -4.30 -22.31
CA VAL A 93 8.06 -5.25 -22.42
C VAL A 93 6.74 -4.49 -22.57
N LEU A 94 6.49 -3.48 -21.73
CA LEU A 94 5.27 -2.67 -21.79
C LEU A 94 5.15 -1.89 -23.11
N LEU A 95 6.25 -1.38 -23.65
CA LEU A 95 6.26 -0.75 -24.97
C LEU A 95 5.78 -1.72 -26.05
N VAL A 96 6.31 -2.95 -26.08
CA VAL A 96 5.90 -3.97 -27.05
C VAL A 96 4.43 -4.35 -26.88
N VAL A 97 4.00 -4.57 -25.63
CA VAL A 97 2.62 -4.94 -25.28
C VAL A 97 1.64 -3.84 -25.72
N VAL A 98 1.90 -2.58 -25.38
CA VAL A 98 1.01 -1.44 -25.71
C VAL A 98 1.07 -1.09 -27.20
N SER A 99 2.22 -1.25 -27.85
CA SER A 99 2.31 -1.09 -29.31
C SER A 99 1.50 -2.15 -30.04
N THR A 100 1.56 -3.40 -29.60
CA THR A 100 0.76 -4.51 -30.18
C THR A 100 -0.73 -4.28 -29.94
N LEU A 101 -1.11 -3.88 -28.72
CA LEU A 101 -2.48 -3.47 -28.39
C LEU A 101 -2.97 -2.37 -29.35
N THR A 102 -2.17 -1.31 -29.54
CA THR A 102 -2.48 -0.19 -30.44
C THR A 102 -2.73 -0.67 -31.86
N LEU A 103 -1.84 -1.51 -32.41
CA LEU A 103 -1.95 -2.02 -33.78
C LEU A 103 -3.20 -2.89 -33.96
N LEU A 104 -3.57 -3.71 -32.98
CA LEU A 104 -4.78 -4.53 -33.03
C LEU A 104 -6.07 -3.70 -32.95
N VAL A 105 -6.08 -2.64 -32.13
CA VAL A 105 -7.21 -1.68 -32.08
C VAL A 105 -7.32 -0.96 -33.42
N TRP A 106 -6.21 -0.46 -33.95
CA TRP A 106 -6.19 0.23 -35.24
C TRP A 106 -6.64 -0.66 -36.40
N ALA A 107 -6.24 -1.94 -36.39
CA ALA A 107 -6.65 -2.92 -37.39
C ALA A 107 -8.09 -3.45 -37.21
N GLY A 108 -8.81 -3.03 -36.17
CA GLY A 108 -10.17 -3.51 -35.89
C GLY A 108 -10.25 -4.99 -35.49
N ARG A 109 -9.13 -5.59 -35.05
CA ARG A 109 -9.04 -7.02 -34.69
C ARG A 109 -9.08 -7.27 -33.18
N MET A 110 -9.43 -6.26 -32.39
CA MET A 110 -9.51 -6.39 -30.94
C MET A 110 -10.74 -7.21 -30.53
N THR A 111 -10.58 -8.10 -29.56
CA THR A 111 -11.68 -8.85 -28.92
C THR A 111 -11.68 -8.59 -27.41
N PRO A 112 -12.80 -8.82 -26.70
CA PRO A 112 -12.86 -8.69 -25.24
C PRO A 112 -11.75 -9.47 -24.51
N ALA A 113 -11.52 -10.72 -24.92
CA ALA A 113 -10.51 -11.58 -24.31
C ALA A 113 -9.08 -11.04 -24.51
N LEU A 114 -8.76 -10.56 -25.72
CA LEU A 114 -7.45 -9.95 -25.99
C LEU A 114 -7.26 -8.68 -25.16
N LEU A 115 -8.28 -7.81 -25.07
CA LEU A 115 -8.19 -6.58 -24.30
C LEU A 115 -7.93 -6.87 -22.80
N ILE A 116 -8.62 -7.86 -22.23
CA ILE A 116 -8.40 -8.31 -20.84
C ILE A 116 -6.96 -8.83 -20.67
N ALA A 117 -6.47 -9.65 -21.60
CA ALA A 117 -5.11 -10.18 -21.55
C ALA A 117 -4.05 -9.06 -21.63
N PHE A 118 -4.20 -8.11 -22.55
CA PHE A 118 -3.32 -6.93 -22.64
C PHE A 118 -3.37 -6.09 -21.37
N THR A 119 -4.57 -5.84 -20.83
CA THR A 119 -4.76 -5.10 -19.58
C THR A 119 -4.07 -5.79 -18.40
N LEU A 120 -4.16 -7.13 -18.33
CA LEU A 120 -3.49 -7.93 -17.31
C LEU A 120 -1.95 -7.86 -17.43
N MET A 121 -1.42 -7.91 -18.65
CA MET A 121 0.02 -7.75 -18.90
C MET A 121 0.51 -6.35 -18.50
N ILE A 122 -0.25 -5.31 -18.85
CA ILE A 122 0.05 -3.92 -18.47
C ILE A 122 0.01 -3.76 -16.95
N GLY A 123 -1.05 -4.26 -16.30
CA GLY A 123 -1.18 -4.25 -14.84
C GLY A 123 -0.07 -5.02 -14.13
N THR A 124 0.41 -6.12 -14.74
CA THR A 124 1.57 -6.87 -14.24
C THR A 124 2.83 -6.00 -14.29
N GLY A 125 3.12 -5.34 -15.41
CA GLY A 125 4.25 -4.41 -15.48
C GLY A 125 4.15 -3.29 -14.44
N ALA A 126 2.97 -2.71 -14.25
CA ALA A 126 2.73 -1.68 -13.24
C ALA A 126 3.04 -2.16 -11.80
N ALA A 127 2.70 -3.41 -11.48
CA ALA A 127 2.99 -4.03 -10.18
C ALA A 127 4.50 -4.06 -9.87
N PHE A 128 5.35 -4.25 -10.90
CA PHE A 128 6.81 -4.27 -10.75
C PHE A 128 7.47 -2.89 -10.87
N VAL A 129 6.89 -1.97 -11.66
CA VAL A 129 7.43 -0.61 -11.82
C VAL A 129 7.34 0.18 -10.52
N ALA A 130 6.21 0.11 -9.79
CA ALA A 130 5.98 0.97 -8.63
C ALA A 130 7.03 0.81 -7.51
N PRO A 131 7.40 -0.40 -7.04
CA PRO A 131 8.43 -0.57 -6.02
C PRO A 131 9.83 -0.18 -6.49
N ALA A 132 10.18 -0.51 -7.74
CA ALA A 132 11.46 -0.08 -8.32
C ALA A 132 11.56 1.45 -8.41
N TRP A 133 10.47 2.13 -8.78
CA TRP A 133 10.43 3.58 -8.81
C TRP A 133 10.63 4.20 -7.43
N GLN A 134 9.92 3.69 -6.42
CA GLN A 134 10.08 4.12 -5.03
C GLN A 134 11.54 4.00 -4.54
N ALA A 135 12.24 2.95 -4.97
CA ALA A 135 13.62 2.70 -4.59
C ALA A 135 14.66 3.61 -5.30
N ILE A 136 14.33 4.18 -6.47
CA ILE A 136 15.25 5.10 -7.15
C ILE A 136 15.12 6.54 -6.68
N VAL A 137 13.95 6.98 -6.19
CA VAL A 137 13.72 8.39 -5.80
C VAL A 137 14.78 8.92 -4.82
N PRO A 138 15.18 8.19 -3.75
CA PRO A 138 16.23 8.64 -2.84
C PRO A 138 17.62 8.76 -3.49
N GLN A 139 17.85 8.15 -4.65
CA GLN A 139 19.10 8.23 -5.40
C GLN A 139 19.14 9.47 -6.32
N LEU A 140 17.99 10.10 -6.57
CA LEU A 140 17.88 11.24 -7.49
C LEU A 140 18.10 12.59 -6.80
N VAL A 141 17.97 12.63 -5.48
CA VAL A 141 18.01 13.86 -4.69
C VAL A 141 18.81 13.69 -3.40
N PRO A 142 19.47 14.75 -2.91
CA PRO A 142 20.02 14.80 -1.56
C PRO A 142 18.99 14.52 -0.47
N ARG A 143 19.44 14.06 0.71
CA ARG A 143 18.56 13.65 1.83
C ARG A 143 17.64 14.79 2.31
N ASP A 144 18.13 16.03 2.31
CA ASP A 144 17.39 17.25 2.66
C ASP A 144 16.26 17.59 1.66
N GLN A 145 16.34 17.07 0.44
CA GLN A 145 15.36 17.30 -0.64
C GLN A 145 14.39 16.13 -0.83
N LEU A 146 14.53 15.04 -0.07
CA LEU A 146 13.73 13.83 -0.23
C LEU A 146 12.23 14.08 0.01
N ARG A 147 11.88 14.82 1.07
CA ARG A 147 10.47 15.15 1.37
C ARG A 147 9.81 15.96 0.23
N PRO A 148 10.39 17.09 -0.24
CA PRO A 148 9.91 17.78 -1.43
C PRO A 148 9.81 16.88 -2.68
N ALA A 149 10.78 16.00 -2.91
CA ALA A 149 10.77 15.10 -4.06
C ALA A 149 9.61 14.08 -4.01
N ILE A 150 9.32 13.52 -2.84
CA ILE A 150 8.16 12.63 -2.62
C ILE A 150 6.84 13.39 -2.86
N ALA A 151 6.75 14.64 -2.37
CA ALA A 151 5.57 15.47 -2.59
C ALA A 151 5.34 15.79 -4.08
N LEU A 152 6.40 16.14 -4.82
CA LEU A 152 6.34 16.38 -6.26
C LEU A 152 5.97 15.12 -7.06
N ASN A 153 6.45 13.94 -6.68
CA ASN A 153 6.03 12.68 -7.32
C ASN A 153 4.53 12.42 -7.13
N SER A 154 4.04 12.56 -5.89
CA SER A 154 2.61 12.45 -5.59
C SER A 154 1.79 13.46 -6.38
N MET A 155 2.27 14.70 -6.51
CA MET A 155 1.61 15.73 -7.33
C MET A 155 1.57 15.32 -8.81
N GLY A 156 2.67 14.81 -9.37
CA GLY A 156 2.73 14.36 -10.77
C GLY A 156 1.73 13.24 -11.08
N ILE A 157 1.58 12.26 -10.19
CA ILE A 157 0.57 11.19 -10.33
C ILE A 157 -0.85 11.76 -10.35
N ASN A 158 -1.13 12.72 -9.46
CA ASN A 158 -2.46 13.36 -9.38
C ASN A 158 -2.76 14.21 -10.62
N ILE A 159 -1.77 14.97 -11.12
CA ILE A 159 -1.89 15.75 -12.36
C ILE A 159 -2.19 14.80 -13.53
N ALA A 160 -1.43 13.72 -13.66
CA ALA A 160 -1.63 12.74 -14.71
C ALA A 160 -3.01 12.10 -14.67
N ARG A 161 -3.51 11.79 -13.46
CA ARG A 161 -4.85 11.24 -13.24
C ARG A 161 -5.98 12.19 -13.61
N ALA A 162 -5.77 13.50 -13.49
CA ALA A 162 -6.76 14.50 -13.89
C ALA A 162 -6.73 14.79 -15.40
N ILE A 163 -5.53 14.91 -15.97
CA ILE A 163 -5.36 15.33 -17.36
C ILE A 163 -5.53 14.17 -18.33
N GLY A 164 -4.99 12.99 -18.00
CA GLY A 164 -4.99 11.82 -18.89
C GLY A 164 -6.40 11.45 -19.38
N PRO A 165 -7.39 11.25 -18.50
CA PRO A 165 -8.74 10.89 -18.94
C PRO A 165 -9.44 11.93 -19.80
N ALA A 166 -9.22 13.22 -19.50
CA ALA A 166 -9.78 14.32 -20.29
C ALA A 166 -9.21 14.30 -21.73
N ILE A 167 -7.88 14.13 -21.86
CA ILE A 167 -7.22 14.00 -23.17
C ILE A 167 -7.74 12.76 -23.90
N ALA A 168 -7.86 11.61 -23.21
CA ALA A 168 -8.36 10.38 -23.82
C ALA A 168 -9.79 10.53 -24.35
N GLY A 169 -10.71 11.14 -23.60
CA GLY A 169 -12.09 11.36 -24.07
C GLY A 169 -12.15 12.16 -25.37
N VAL A 170 -11.40 13.26 -25.44
CA VAL A 170 -11.32 14.11 -26.65
C VAL A 170 -10.68 13.35 -27.82
N LEU A 171 -9.59 12.63 -27.59
CA LEU A 171 -8.91 11.86 -28.64
C LEU A 171 -9.77 10.73 -29.18
N ILE A 172 -10.49 10.01 -28.31
CA ILE A 172 -11.37 8.92 -28.75
C ILE A 172 -12.50 9.49 -29.62
N ALA A 173 -13.05 10.65 -29.26
CA ALA A 173 -14.11 11.30 -30.01
C ALA A 173 -13.66 11.91 -31.34
N GLY A 174 -12.45 12.51 -31.39
CA GLY A 174 -11.97 13.26 -32.56
C GLY A 174 -11.04 12.49 -33.50
N VAL A 175 -10.21 11.58 -32.96
CA VAL A 175 -9.18 10.84 -33.72
C VAL A 175 -9.52 9.34 -33.80
N GLY A 176 -10.10 8.80 -32.74
CA GLY A 176 -10.54 7.41 -32.66
C GLY A 176 -9.90 6.61 -31.52
N LEU A 177 -10.39 5.39 -31.34
CA LEU A 177 -10.04 4.50 -30.22
C LEU A 177 -8.55 4.12 -30.14
N ALA A 178 -7.81 4.13 -31.25
CA ALA A 178 -6.39 3.75 -31.25
C ALA A 178 -5.47 4.83 -30.65
N ALA A 179 -5.90 6.10 -30.64
CA ALA A 179 -5.03 7.23 -30.31
C ALA A 179 -4.50 7.23 -28.85
N PRO A 180 -5.32 6.95 -27.82
CA PRO A 180 -4.83 6.86 -26.44
C PRO A 180 -3.73 5.80 -26.26
N PHE A 181 -3.88 4.65 -26.93
CA PHE A 181 -2.92 3.55 -26.86
C PHE A 181 -1.60 3.91 -27.57
N ALA A 182 -1.68 4.57 -28.74
CA ALA A 182 -0.51 5.02 -29.48
C ALA A 182 0.32 6.04 -28.70
N LEU A 183 -0.34 7.03 -28.08
CA LEU A 183 0.33 8.02 -27.25
C LEU A 183 0.94 7.39 -25.99
N ASN A 184 0.29 6.37 -25.42
CA ASN A 184 0.86 5.62 -24.32
C ASN A 184 2.13 4.86 -24.75
N ALA A 185 2.13 4.21 -25.92
CA ALA A 185 3.33 3.56 -26.47
C ALA A 185 4.48 4.57 -26.65
N LEU A 186 4.21 5.76 -27.21
CA LEU A 186 5.22 6.82 -27.33
C LEU A 186 5.73 7.30 -25.97
N SER A 187 4.87 7.35 -24.96
CA SER A 187 5.26 7.73 -23.60
C SER A 187 6.25 6.74 -22.96
N PHE A 188 6.14 5.44 -23.30
CA PHE A 188 7.11 4.43 -22.87
C PHE A 188 8.49 4.64 -23.51
N VAL A 189 8.54 5.12 -24.75
CA VAL A 189 9.82 5.50 -25.38
C VAL A 189 10.47 6.67 -24.64
N ALA A 190 9.69 7.68 -24.22
CA ALA A 190 10.20 8.82 -23.48
C ALA A 190 10.84 8.42 -22.13
N ILE A 191 10.19 7.54 -21.36
CA ILE A 191 10.76 7.05 -20.08
C ILE A 191 11.97 6.13 -20.31
N LEU A 192 11.99 5.32 -21.37
CA LEU A 192 13.16 4.52 -21.73
C LEU A 192 14.37 5.40 -22.06
N ILE A 193 14.19 6.45 -22.86
CA ILE A 193 15.25 7.42 -23.16
C ILE A 193 15.76 8.05 -21.86
N ALA A 194 14.86 8.51 -20.99
CA ALA A 194 15.24 9.11 -19.71
C ALA A 194 16.03 8.14 -18.80
N LEU A 195 15.64 6.86 -18.74
CA LEU A 195 16.34 5.82 -17.97
C LEU A 195 17.72 5.48 -18.57
N VAL A 196 17.85 5.49 -19.90
CA VAL A 196 19.14 5.26 -20.57
C VAL A 196 20.08 6.43 -20.35
N LEU A 197 19.58 7.67 -20.44
CA LEU A 197 20.37 8.89 -20.20
C LEU A 197 20.75 9.08 -18.73
N TRP A 198 19.95 8.54 -17.80
CA TRP A 198 20.27 8.57 -16.37
C TRP A 198 21.41 7.60 -16.02
N GLN A 199 22.43 8.13 -15.34
CA GLN A 199 23.53 7.35 -14.78
C GLN A 199 23.39 7.29 -13.24
N PRO A 200 22.99 6.15 -12.67
CA PRO A 200 22.82 6.01 -11.22
C PRO A 200 24.18 6.02 -10.50
N PRO A 201 24.23 6.47 -9.24
CA PRO A 201 25.40 6.31 -8.39
C PRO A 201 25.75 4.82 -8.22
N PRO A 202 27.02 4.48 -7.93
CA PRO A 202 27.43 3.10 -7.67
C PRO A 202 26.57 2.47 -6.57
N ALA A 203 25.95 1.32 -6.87
CA ALA A 203 25.14 0.61 -5.90
C ALA A 203 26.03 0.05 -4.79
N LEU A 204 25.69 0.32 -3.53
CA LEU A 204 26.28 -0.41 -2.40
C LEU A 204 25.87 -1.90 -2.52
N PRO A 205 26.76 -2.84 -2.15
CA PRO A 205 26.43 -4.26 -2.16
C PRO A 205 25.17 -4.50 -1.35
N VAL A 206 24.18 -5.16 -1.96
CA VAL A 206 22.96 -5.56 -1.26
C VAL A 206 23.35 -6.69 -0.30
N SER A 207 23.46 -6.38 0.99
CA SER A 207 23.56 -7.38 2.05
C SER A 207 22.21 -8.10 2.15
N GLY A 208 22.07 -9.25 1.49
CA GLY A 208 20.79 -9.96 1.38
C GLY A 208 20.92 -11.47 1.38
N GLY A 209 21.40 -12.06 2.48
CA GLY A 209 21.46 -13.51 2.69
C GLY A 209 20.14 -14.15 3.16
N GLY A 210 19.06 -13.36 3.34
CA GLY A 210 17.78 -13.86 3.85
C GLY A 210 16.91 -14.56 2.79
N SER A 211 16.08 -15.51 3.21
CA SER A 211 15.06 -16.12 2.33
C SER A 211 13.93 -15.12 2.07
N LEU A 212 13.60 -14.90 0.80
CA LEU A 212 12.52 -14.00 0.34
C LEU A 212 11.16 -14.37 0.98
N LEU A 213 10.92 -15.67 1.14
CA LEU A 213 9.71 -16.19 1.80
C LEU A 213 9.69 -15.88 3.30
N GLN A 214 10.84 -15.94 3.98
CA GLN A 214 10.93 -15.60 5.41
C GLN A 214 10.69 -14.10 5.64
N ASP A 215 11.19 -13.25 4.75
CA ASP A 215 10.94 -11.80 4.78
C ASP A 215 9.45 -11.49 4.57
N MET A 216 8.81 -12.12 3.60
CA MET A 216 7.36 -11.98 3.36
C MET A 216 6.54 -12.48 4.55
N ALA A 217 6.90 -13.64 5.11
CA ALA A 217 6.24 -14.20 6.29
C ALA A 217 6.36 -13.28 7.51
N THR A 218 7.52 -12.61 7.67
CA THR A 218 7.75 -11.64 8.74
C THR A 218 6.82 -10.43 8.60
N GLY A 219 6.67 -9.88 7.38
CA GLY A 219 5.74 -8.78 7.11
C GLY A 219 4.28 -9.17 7.41
N LEU A 220 3.84 -10.33 6.94
CA LEU A 220 2.47 -10.82 7.18
C LEU A 220 2.20 -11.09 8.67
N ARG A 221 3.15 -11.72 9.37
CA ARG A 221 3.08 -11.95 10.82
C ARG A 221 2.98 -10.64 11.59
N HIS A 222 3.78 -9.64 11.21
CA HIS A 222 3.74 -8.32 11.83
C HIS A 222 2.35 -7.69 11.65
N VAL A 223 1.81 -7.65 10.43
CA VAL A 223 0.47 -7.08 10.16
C VAL A 223 -0.63 -7.81 10.92
N ARG A 224 -0.57 -9.14 11.01
CA ARG A 224 -1.56 -9.95 11.72
C ARG A 224 -1.66 -9.62 13.22
N HIS A 225 -0.53 -9.35 13.87
CA HIS A 225 -0.46 -9.08 15.31
C HIS A 225 -0.38 -7.57 15.65
N ASN A 226 -0.21 -6.71 14.65
CA ASN A 226 -0.29 -5.27 14.79
C ASN A 226 -1.74 -4.80 14.65
N ARG A 227 -2.39 -4.52 15.79
CA ARG A 227 -3.80 -4.11 15.84
C ARG A 227 -4.08 -2.85 15.01
N ALA A 228 -3.25 -1.82 15.10
CA ALA A 228 -3.46 -0.56 14.36
C ALA A 228 -3.44 -0.79 12.84
N MET A 229 -2.52 -1.62 12.36
CA MET A 229 -2.41 -1.97 10.96
C MET A 229 -3.56 -2.87 10.48
N ARG A 230 -3.94 -3.87 11.29
CA ARG A 230 -5.08 -4.75 11.01
C ARG A 230 -6.39 -3.98 10.92
N ASP A 231 -6.63 -3.09 11.87
CA ASP A 231 -7.83 -2.25 11.93
C ASP A 231 -7.89 -1.32 10.70
N THR A 232 -6.74 -0.73 10.32
CA THR A 232 -6.62 0.06 9.07
C THR A 232 -6.92 -0.79 7.84
N ALA A 233 -6.35 -1.99 7.74
CA ALA A 233 -6.55 -2.90 6.62
C ALA A 233 -8.02 -3.36 6.48
N LEU A 234 -8.68 -3.70 7.58
CA LEU A 234 -10.10 -4.10 7.57
C LEU A 234 -11.01 -2.95 7.12
N ARG A 235 -10.74 -1.73 7.56
CA ARG A 235 -11.48 -0.53 7.10
C ARG A 235 -11.25 -0.22 5.64
N ALA A 236 -10.00 -0.34 5.19
CA ALA A 236 -9.65 -0.21 3.79
C ALA A 236 -10.38 -1.25 2.94
N ALA A 237 -10.39 -2.52 3.37
CA ALA A 237 -11.08 -3.60 2.65
C ALA A 237 -12.59 -3.32 2.54
N ALA A 238 -13.22 -2.94 3.65
CA ALA A 238 -14.63 -2.58 3.68
C ALA A 238 -14.93 -1.40 2.75
N PHE A 239 -14.11 -0.35 2.75
CA PHE A 239 -14.32 0.79 1.87
C PHE A 239 -14.09 0.45 0.39
N PHE A 240 -12.93 -0.09 0.04
CA PHE A 240 -12.52 -0.27 -1.35
C PHE A 240 -13.33 -1.34 -2.09
N LEU A 241 -13.83 -2.37 -1.39
CA LEU A 241 -14.68 -3.39 -1.99
C LEU A 241 -15.97 -2.80 -2.58
N PHE A 242 -16.60 -1.86 -1.88
CA PHE A 242 -17.82 -1.21 -2.34
C PHE A 242 -17.54 0.01 -3.22
N ALA A 243 -16.53 0.81 -2.87
CA ALA A 243 -16.16 2.00 -3.65
C ALA A 243 -15.63 1.64 -5.05
N SER A 244 -15.14 0.42 -5.28
CA SER A 244 -14.72 -0.03 -6.62
C SER A 244 -15.87 -0.06 -7.63
N ALA A 245 -17.13 -0.19 -7.18
CA ALA A 245 -18.32 -0.19 -8.05
C ALA A 245 -18.37 1.09 -8.91
N TYR A 246 -18.03 2.23 -8.30
CA TYR A 246 -18.01 3.53 -8.96
C TYR A 246 -17.03 3.52 -10.14
N TRP A 247 -15.79 3.09 -9.93
CA TRP A 247 -14.76 3.06 -10.97
C TRP A 247 -15.04 2.02 -12.04
N ALA A 248 -15.45 0.82 -11.64
CA ALA A 248 -15.65 -0.30 -12.56
C ALA A 248 -16.85 -0.08 -13.50
N LEU A 249 -17.92 0.59 -13.03
CA LEU A 249 -19.15 0.81 -13.80
C LEU A 249 -19.21 2.18 -14.50
N LEU A 250 -18.29 3.10 -14.22
CA LEU A 250 -18.30 4.46 -14.78
C LEU A 250 -18.40 4.52 -16.32
N PRO A 251 -17.69 3.67 -17.10
CA PRO A 251 -17.83 3.65 -18.56
C PRO A 251 -19.26 3.33 -19.01
N LEU A 252 -19.95 2.44 -18.30
CA LEU A 252 -21.33 2.04 -18.60
C LEU A 252 -22.32 3.15 -18.24
N ILE A 253 -22.08 3.89 -17.15
CA ILE A 253 -22.88 5.06 -16.79
C ILE A 253 -22.80 6.11 -17.91
N ALA A 254 -21.58 6.42 -18.36
CA ALA A 254 -21.38 7.40 -19.43
C ALA A 254 -22.02 6.97 -20.75
N ARG A 255 -22.04 5.67 -21.05
CA ARG A 255 -22.69 5.10 -22.24
C ARG A 255 -24.21 5.05 -22.14
N GLY A 256 -24.77 4.83 -20.96
CA GLY A 256 -26.21 4.70 -20.74
C GLY A 256 -26.98 6.02 -20.73
N ILE A 257 -26.29 7.15 -20.72
CA ILE A 257 -26.90 8.49 -20.75
C ILE A 257 -27.15 8.90 -22.21
N GLU A 258 -28.33 9.46 -22.48
CA GLU A 258 -28.69 9.98 -23.81
C GLU A 258 -27.71 11.10 -24.23
N GLY A 259 -27.14 10.99 -25.44
CA GLY A 259 -26.06 11.87 -25.90
C GLY A 259 -24.71 11.66 -25.18
N GLY A 260 -24.63 10.66 -24.31
CA GLY A 260 -23.41 10.21 -23.65
C GLY A 260 -22.45 9.50 -24.61
N GLY A 261 -21.18 9.38 -24.21
CA GLY A 261 -20.12 8.91 -25.10
C GLY A 261 -18.74 8.91 -24.43
N SER A 262 -17.70 8.64 -25.22
CA SER A 262 -16.30 8.70 -24.77
C SER A 262 -15.92 10.07 -24.22
N THR A 263 -16.45 11.15 -24.81
CA THR A 263 -16.24 12.52 -24.32
C THR A 263 -16.81 12.71 -22.92
N LEU A 264 -18.03 12.24 -22.66
CA LEU A 264 -18.64 12.31 -21.32
C LEU A 264 -17.85 11.45 -20.33
N TYR A 265 -17.45 10.24 -20.71
CA TYR A 265 -16.63 9.38 -19.86
C TYR A 265 -15.30 10.03 -19.48
N GLY A 266 -14.58 10.58 -20.47
CA GLY A 266 -13.34 11.32 -20.25
C GLY A 266 -13.53 12.58 -19.40
N ALA A 267 -14.62 13.32 -19.61
CA ALA A 267 -14.97 14.48 -18.81
C ALA A 267 -15.27 14.10 -17.35
N LEU A 268 -16.05 13.03 -17.11
CA LEU A 268 -16.33 12.52 -15.77
C LEU A 268 -15.05 12.15 -15.05
N MET A 269 -14.18 11.38 -15.69
CA MET A 269 -12.89 10.99 -15.14
C MET A 269 -11.96 12.18 -14.89
N GLY A 270 -11.96 13.18 -15.79
CA GLY A 270 -11.22 14.43 -15.58
C GLY A 270 -11.72 15.22 -14.38
N VAL A 271 -13.03 15.29 -14.18
CA VAL A 271 -13.67 15.94 -13.01
C VAL A 271 -13.39 15.16 -11.72
N VAL A 272 -13.43 13.83 -11.75
CA VAL A 272 -12.97 12.99 -10.62
C VAL A 272 -11.52 13.30 -10.28
N GLY A 273 -10.64 13.40 -11.28
CA GLY A 273 -9.25 13.76 -11.07
C GLY A 273 -9.06 15.17 -10.49
N ALA A 274 -9.82 16.16 -10.96
CA ALA A 274 -9.82 17.52 -10.40
C ALA A 274 -10.31 17.54 -8.94
N GLY A 275 -11.35 16.77 -8.62
CA GLY A 275 -11.82 16.53 -7.26
C GLY A 275 -10.73 15.92 -6.38
N ALA A 276 -9.99 14.93 -6.91
CA ALA A 276 -8.87 14.31 -6.20
C ALA A 276 -7.68 15.26 -5.97
N VAL A 277 -7.33 16.11 -6.95
CA VAL A 277 -6.29 17.15 -6.75
C VAL A 277 -6.73 18.12 -5.66
N THR A 278 -7.98 18.61 -5.73
CA THR A 278 -8.55 19.53 -4.73
C THR A 278 -8.59 18.90 -3.34
N GLY A 279 -9.04 17.64 -3.25
CA GLY A 279 -9.08 16.87 -2.01
C GLY A 279 -7.69 16.73 -1.38
N ALA A 280 -6.65 16.42 -2.18
CA ALA A 280 -5.28 16.33 -1.68
C ALA A 280 -4.76 17.67 -1.12
N LEU A 281 -5.11 18.81 -1.75
CA LEU A 281 -4.71 20.15 -1.29
C LEU A 281 -5.47 20.62 -0.04
N LEU A 282 -6.74 20.22 0.09
CA LEU A 282 -7.59 20.57 1.23
C LEU A 282 -7.40 19.61 2.42
N LEU A 283 -6.87 18.41 2.18
CA LEU A 283 -6.74 17.36 3.20
C LEU A 283 -6.06 17.82 4.50
N PRO A 284 -4.93 18.57 4.50
CA PRO A 284 -4.31 19.03 5.74
C PRO A 284 -5.21 20.00 6.54
N ARG A 285 -6.06 20.77 5.85
CA ARG A 285 -7.02 21.68 6.49
C ARG A 285 -8.24 20.92 7.02
N LEU A 286 -8.71 19.93 6.26
CA LEU A 286 -9.81 19.05 6.65
C LEU A 286 -9.43 18.22 7.89
N GLN A 287 -8.26 17.57 7.90
CA GLN A 287 -7.77 16.77 9.03
C GLN A 287 -7.56 17.60 10.31
N ARG A 288 -7.30 18.90 10.19
CA ARG A 288 -7.22 19.82 11.34
C ARG A 288 -8.58 20.20 11.92
N ARG A 289 -9.68 20.11 11.15
CA ARG A 289 -11.04 20.53 11.55
C ARG A 289 -11.98 19.35 11.82
N ALA A 290 -11.80 18.24 11.12
CA ALA A 290 -12.46 16.97 11.33
C ALA A 290 -11.35 15.91 11.39
N SER A 291 -11.37 15.04 12.42
CA SER A 291 -10.43 13.92 12.49
C SER A 291 -10.45 13.10 11.18
N ALA A 292 -9.41 12.31 10.90
CA ALA A 292 -9.36 11.45 9.71
C ALA A 292 -10.67 10.62 9.55
N ASP A 293 -11.26 10.22 10.67
CA ASP A 293 -12.54 9.53 10.75
C ASP A 293 -13.75 10.38 10.29
N GLY A 294 -13.79 11.67 10.64
CA GLY A 294 -14.81 12.61 10.17
C GLY A 294 -14.73 12.88 8.66
N THR A 295 -13.52 12.91 8.11
CA THR A 295 -13.29 13.10 6.66
C THR A 295 -13.78 11.89 5.85
N VAL A 296 -13.56 10.67 6.35
CA VAL A 296 -14.06 9.43 5.72
C VAL A 296 -15.59 9.37 5.78
N ARG A 297 -16.19 9.74 6.92
CA ARG A 297 -17.65 9.78 7.10
C ARG A 297 -18.32 10.77 6.15
N LEU A 298 -17.79 12.00 6.05
CA LEU A 298 -18.31 13.03 5.16
C LEU A 298 -18.14 12.64 3.68
N GLY A 299 -17.00 12.03 3.31
CA GLY A 299 -16.78 11.57 1.95
C GLY A 299 -17.68 10.41 1.52
N THR A 300 -18.09 9.55 2.46
CA THR A 300 -19.04 8.45 2.21
C THR A 300 -20.47 8.96 2.04
N LEU A 301 -20.83 10.07 2.69
CA LEU A 301 -22.15 10.71 2.57
C LEU A 301 -22.27 11.60 1.33
N GLY A 302 -21.17 12.19 0.86
CA GLY A 302 -21.14 13.08 -0.32
C GLY A 302 -21.40 12.39 -1.67
N THR A 303 -21.50 11.05 -1.70
CA THR A 303 -21.79 10.26 -2.90
C THR A 303 -23.28 10.17 -3.26
N GLY A 304 -24.18 10.90 -2.58
CA GLY A 304 -25.63 10.90 -2.86
C GLY A 304 -26.22 12.28 -3.20
N LEU A 305 -27.00 12.34 -4.29
CA LEU A 305 -27.87 13.44 -4.76
C LEU A 305 -27.19 14.76 -5.20
N ALA A 306 -26.22 14.68 -6.11
CA ALA A 306 -25.72 15.84 -6.84
C ALA A 306 -25.78 15.62 -8.37
N PRO A 307 -25.84 16.68 -9.20
CA PRO A 307 -25.68 16.56 -10.65
C PRO A 307 -24.43 15.73 -10.99
N LEU A 308 -24.47 14.93 -12.06
CA LEU A 308 -23.47 13.89 -12.35
C LEU A 308 -22.01 14.38 -12.27
N LEU A 309 -21.72 15.61 -12.74
CA LEU A 309 -20.39 16.21 -12.65
C LEU A 309 -20.02 16.66 -11.23
N VAL A 310 -20.97 17.18 -10.46
CA VAL A 310 -20.77 17.52 -9.04
C VAL A 310 -20.55 16.24 -8.23
N ALA A 311 -21.32 15.19 -8.49
CA ALA A 311 -21.13 13.87 -7.88
C ALA A 311 -19.76 13.28 -8.24
N ALA A 312 -19.30 13.42 -9.49
CA ALA A 312 -17.97 13.00 -9.91
C ALA A 312 -16.85 13.77 -9.17
N PHE A 313 -16.99 15.08 -9.02
CA PHE A 313 -16.03 15.91 -8.29
C PHE A 313 -15.96 15.51 -6.81
N LEU A 314 -17.12 15.41 -6.15
CA LEU A 314 -17.21 15.00 -4.75
C LEU A 314 -16.72 13.56 -4.54
N GLY A 315 -17.00 12.66 -5.49
CA GLY A 315 -16.50 11.29 -5.50
C GLY A 315 -14.97 11.25 -5.54
N GLY A 316 -14.34 12.03 -6.42
CA GLY A 316 -12.89 12.16 -6.51
C GLY A 316 -12.24 12.74 -5.25
N LEU A 317 -12.85 13.79 -4.69
CA LEU A 317 -12.42 14.42 -3.44
C LEU A 317 -12.49 13.45 -2.25
N SER A 318 -13.60 12.71 -2.16
CA SER A 318 -13.84 11.74 -1.09
C SER A 318 -12.89 10.55 -1.21
N TRP A 319 -12.73 10.03 -2.42
CA TRP A 319 -11.83 8.92 -2.73
C TRP A 319 -10.39 9.21 -2.28
N ILE A 320 -9.84 10.36 -2.67
CA ILE A 320 -8.45 10.66 -2.34
C ILE A 320 -8.25 10.93 -0.84
N ALA A 321 -9.25 11.52 -0.19
CA ALA A 321 -9.18 11.82 1.24
C ALA A 321 -9.19 10.52 2.05
N VAL A 322 -10.04 9.56 1.69
CA VAL A 322 -10.10 8.23 2.29
C VAL A 322 -8.81 7.44 2.01
N LEU A 323 -8.40 7.35 0.75
CA LEU A 323 -7.19 6.63 0.35
C LEU A 323 -5.94 7.16 1.07
N THR A 324 -5.78 8.48 1.11
CA THR A 324 -4.61 9.10 1.77
C THR A 324 -4.65 8.86 3.28
N SER A 325 -5.83 8.95 3.92
CA SER A 325 -5.97 8.70 5.36
C SER A 325 -5.62 7.25 5.72
N PHE A 326 -6.07 6.27 4.95
CA PHE A 326 -5.67 4.88 5.17
C PHE A 326 -4.17 4.66 4.91
N ASN A 327 -3.62 5.29 3.88
CA ASN A 327 -2.20 5.16 3.56
C ASN A 327 -1.33 5.74 4.68
N VAL A 328 -1.67 6.91 5.22
CA VAL A 328 -0.99 7.51 6.37
C VAL A 328 -1.11 6.62 7.62
N SER A 329 -2.32 6.18 7.95
CA SER A 329 -2.55 5.28 9.09
C SER A 329 -1.73 3.97 8.98
N ALA A 330 -1.63 3.40 7.78
CA ALA A 330 -0.80 2.23 7.53
C ALA A 330 0.69 2.53 7.68
N GLN A 331 1.17 3.67 7.19
CA GLN A 331 2.58 4.06 7.30
C GLN A 331 3.00 4.35 8.74
N THR A 332 2.15 5.00 9.53
CA THR A 332 2.44 5.34 10.94
C THR A 332 2.31 4.13 11.86
N ALA A 333 1.50 3.14 11.51
CA ALA A 333 1.40 1.88 12.25
C ALA A 333 2.62 0.97 12.12
N LEU A 334 3.55 1.25 11.20
CA LEU A 334 4.66 0.35 10.87
C LEU A 334 6.05 0.94 11.25
N PRO A 335 6.85 0.23 12.06
CA PRO A 335 8.22 0.62 12.35
C PRO A 335 9.10 0.52 11.09
N GLY A 336 10.20 1.27 11.07
CA GLY A 336 11.06 1.41 9.88
C GLY A 336 11.55 0.08 9.29
N TRP A 337 11.90 -0.90 10.14
CA TRP A 337 12.46 -2.19 9.73
C TRP A 337 11.47 -3.10 8.96
N VAL A 338 10.16 -2.89 9.12
CA VAL A 338 9.11 -3.70 8.46
C VAL A 338 8.21 -2.87 7.53
N ARG A 339 8.40 -1.54 7.50
CA ARG A 339 7.50 -0.60 6.82
C ARG A 339 7.20 -0.97 5.37
N ALA A 340 8.23 -1.28 4.57
CA ALA A 340 8.04 -1.64 3.16
C ALA A 340 7.17 -2.90 3.01
N ARG A 341 7.47 -3.94 3.79
CA ARG A 341 6.76 -5.23 3.76
C ARG A 341 5.33 -5.10 4.27
N GLY A 342 5.12 -4.36 5.36
CA GLY A 342 3.79 -4.09 5.89
C GLY A 342 2.95 -3.24 4.93
N LEU A 343 3.52 -2.22 4.29
CA LEU A 343 2.83 -1.41 3.31
C LEU A 343 2.46 -2.22 2.06
N ALA A 344 3.28 -3.19 1.65
CA ALA A 344 2.94 -4.11 0.58
C ALA A 344 1.70 -4.96 0.92
N VAL A 345 1.55 -5.44 2.16
CA VAL A 345 0.32 -6.13 2.60
C VAL A 345 -0.90 -5.19 2.55
N PHE A 346 -0.74 -3.91 2.94
CA PHE A 346 -1.82 -2.94 2.79
C PHE A 346 -2.21 -2.71 1.32
N LEU A 347 -1.24 -2.61 0.41
CA LEU A 347 -1.50 -2.50 -1.02
C LEU A 347 -2.20 -3.75 -1.57
N MET A 348 -1.83 -4.95 -1.10
CA MET A 348 -2.57 -6.17 -1.44
C MET A 348 -4.03 -6.07 -1.00
N VAL A 349 -4.31 -5.62 0.22
CA VAL A 349 -5.68 -5.44 0.69
C VAL A 349 -6.43 -4.43 -0.20
N PHE A 350 -5.82 -3.28 -0.49
CA PHE A 350 -6.39 -2.26 -1.36
C PHE A 350 -6.72 -2.79 -2.76
N PHE A 351 -5.73 -3.32 -3.48
CA PHE A 351 -5.91 -3.80 -4.85
C PHE A 351 -6.73 -5.09 -4.94
N GLY A 352 -6.63 -5.96 -3.92
CA GLY A 352 -7.43 -7.18 -3.83
C GLY A 352 -8.91 -6.86 -3.62
N SER A 353 -9.24 -5.90 -2.76
CA SER A 353 -10.62 -5.42 -2.59
C SER A 353 -11.14 -4.74 -3.86
N MET A 354 -10.32 -3.96 -4.56
CA MET A 354 -10.69 -3.35 -5.84
C MET A 354 -10.96 -4.40 -6.93
N ALA A 355 -10.10 -5.40 -7.06
CA ALA A 355 -10.26 -6.47 -8.05
C ALA A 355 -11.50 -7.31 -7.75
N LEU A 356 -11.63 -7.79 -6.50
CA LEU A 356 -12.79 -8.57 -6.06
C LEU A 356 -14.09 -7.78 -6.21
N GLY A 357 -14.10 -6.51 -5.79
CA GLY A 357 -15.26 -5.65 -5.91
C GLY A 357 -15.64 -5.43 -7.37
N SER A 358 -14.69 -5.20 -8.27
CA SER A 358 -14.97 -5.05 -9.70
C SER A 358 -15.63 -6.30 -10.30
N LEU A 359 -15.19 -7.50 -9.90
CA LEU A 359 -15.82 -8.76 -10.31
C LEU A 359 -17.25 -8.87 -9.76
N VAL A 360 -17.44 -8.63 -8.47
CA VAL A 360 -18.74 -8.74 -7.79
C VAL A 360 -19.74 -7.74 -8.38
N TRP A 361 -19.37 -6.46 -8.49
CA TRP A 361 -20.28 -5.41 -8.97
C TRP A 361 -20.62 -5.54 -10.44
N GLY A 362 -19.75 -6.12 -11.27
CA GLY A 362 -20.07 -6.48 -12.65
C GLY A 362 -21.20 -7.51 -12.73
N GLN A 363 -21.12 -8.56 -11.90
CA GLN A 363 -22.17 -9.60 -11.83
C GLN A 363 -23.47 -9.03 -11.27
N VAL A 364 -23.41 -8.25 -10.18
CA VAL A 364 -24.59 -7.61 -9.59
C VAL A 364 -25.25 -6.65 -10.57
N ALA A 365 -24.48 -5.85 -11.32
CA ALA A 365 -25.00 -4.95 -12.33
C ALA A 365 -25.63 -5.68 -13.53
N THR A 366 -25.12 -6.87 -13.86
CA THR A 366 -25.69 -7.73 -14.91
C THR A 366 -27.01 -8.36 -14.46
N ALA A 367 -27.10 -8.79 -13.20
CA ALA A 367 -28.29 -9.43 -12.64
C ALA A 367 -29.42 -8.44 -12.30
N LEU A 368 -29.07 -7.21 -11.92
CA LEU A 368 -30.03 -6.17 -11.53
C LEU A 368 -30.07 -5.04 -12.57
N SER A 369 -29.11 -4.13 -12.47
CA SER A 369 -28.87 -3.00 -13.37
C SER A 369 -27.66 -2.21 -12.85
N VAL A 370 -27.07 -1.34 -13.68
CA VAL A 370 -25.98 -0.44 -13.23
C VAL A 370 -26.41 0.46 -12.07
N PRO A 371 -27.57 1.17 -12.10
CA PRO A 371 -28.02 1.96 -10.95
C PRO A 371 -28.30 1.11 -9.70
N GLY A 372 -28.90 -0.07 -9.85
CA GLY A 372 -29.17 -0.98 -8.73
C GLY A 372 -27.89 -1.45 -8.04
N ALA A 373 -26.85 -1.79 -8.82
CA ALA A 373 -25.54 -2.15 -8.29
C ALA A 373 -24.88 -0.99 -7.51
N LEU A 374 -24.97 0.24 -8.02
CA LEU A 374 -24.42 1.42 -7.34
C LEU A 374 -25.17 1.73 -6.03
N LEU A 375 -26.49 1.56 -5.99
CA LEU A 375 -27.28 1.73 -4.76
C LEU A 375 -26.89 0.68 -3.71
N LEU A 376 -26.76 -0.58 -4.10
CA LEU A 376 -26.31 -1.65 -3.21
C LEU A 376 -24.87 -1.43 -2.74
N ALA A 377 -23.97 -0.96 -3.61
CA ALA A 377 -22.62 -0.61 -3.24
C ALA A 377 -22.59 0.56 -2.22
N THR A 378 -23.44 1.56 -2.42
CA THR A 378 -23.57 2.70 -1.49
C THR A 378 -24.12 2.26 -0.14
N ALA A 379 -25.15 1.40 -0.12
CA ALA A 379 -25.66 0.80 1.11
C ALA A 379 -24.58 -0.05 1.82
N GLY A 380 -23.79 -0.79 1.05
CA GLY A 380 -22.64 -1.55 1.54
C GLY A 380 -21.52 -0.67 2.12
N LEU A 381 -21.23 0.49 1.52
CA LEU A 381 -20.32 1.49 2.09
C LEU A 381 -20.82 1.99 3.45
N ALA A 382 -22.11 2.32 3.55
CA ALA A 382 -22.71 2.76 4.81
C ALA A 382 -22.66 1.66 5.88
N LEU A 383 -22.98 0.42 5.52
CA LEU A 383 -22.90 -0.74 6.41
C LEU A 383 -21.44 -1.03 6.83
N GLY A 384 -20.49 -0.99 5.90
CA GLY A 384 -19.07 -1.18 6.17
C GLY A 384 -18.53 -0.10 7.11
N LEU A 385 -18.98 1.14 6.95
CA LEU A 385 -18.68 2.22 7.89
C LEU A 385 -19.23 1.88 9.28
N LEU A 386 -20.50 1.51 9.40
CA LEU A 386 -21.16 1.15 10.67
C LEU A 386 -20.44 0.00 11.40
N VAL A 387 -20.13 -1.08 10.68
CA VAL A 387 -19.44 -2.27 11.21
C VAL A 387 -18.03 -1.91 11.69
N THR A 388 -17.38 -0.96 11.03
CA THR A 388 -16.00 -0.57 11.34
C THR A 388 -15.87 0.65 12.26
N LEU A 389 -16.97 1.20 12.79
CA LEU A 389 -16.94 2.33 13.73
C LEU A 389 -16.10 2.05 14.98
N ARG A 390 -16.00 0.78 15.39
CA ARG A 390 -15.23 0.33 16.56
C ARG A 390 -13.75 0.07 16.27
N LEU A 391 -13.29 0.33 15.04
CA LEU A 391 -11.91 0.17 14.62
C LEU A 391 -11.25 1.57 14.49
N PRO A 392 -10.64 2.12 15.55
CA PRO A 392 -10.06 3.45 15.48
C PRO A 392 -8.89 3.47 14.49
N LEU A 393 -8.85 4.51 13.63
CA LEU A 393 -7.69 4.82 12.80
C LEU A 393 -6.69 5.68 13.59
N GLY A 394 -5.42 5.65 13.21
CA GLY A 394 -4.40 6.51 13.84
C GLY A 394 -4.03 6.10 15.26
N GLN A 395 -4.33 4.88 15.71
CA GLN A 395 -3.93 4.39 17.05
C GLN A 395 -2.41 4.46 17.30
N ALA A 396 -1.61 4.45 16.23
CA ALA A 396 -0.17 4.58 16.28
C ALA A 396 0.32 6.03 16.05
N GLU A 397 -0.56 6.99 15.78
CA GLU A 397 -0.17 8.40 15.64
C GLU A 397 0.28 8.93 17.00
N GLY A 398 1.59 9.14 17.15
CA GLY A 398 2.23 9.59 18.39
C GLY A 398 2.96 8.50 19.17
N ALA A 399 2.86 7.23 18.78
CA ALA A 399 3.65 6.16 19.38
C ALA A 399 5.11 6.22 18.90
N ASP A 400 6.07 6.15 19.82
CA ASP A 400 7.48 6.04 19.47
C ASP A 400 7.82 4.60 19.08
N LEU A 401 7.84 4.36 17.77
CA LEU A 401 8.18 3.08 17.15
C LEU A 401 9.68 2.94 16.85
N SER A 402 10.53 3.87 17.32
CA SER A 402 11.97 3.76 17.14
C SER A 402 12.56 2.64 18.02
N PRO A 403 13.60 1.92 17.54
CA PRO A 403 14.25 0.87 18.31
C PRO A 403 14.80 1.40 19.64
N ALA A 404 14.39 0.82 20.75
CA ALA A 404 14.80 1.30 22.07
C ALA A 404 16.14 0.74 22.56
N GLN A 405 16.59 -0.39 21.99
CA GLN A 405 17.83 -1.10 22.36
C GLN A 405 18.03 -1.26 23.88
N ALA A 406 16.94 -1.46 24.63
CA ALA A 406 16.97 -1.45 26.10
C ALA A 406 17.15 -2.84 26.72
N TRP A 407 17.11 -3.90 25.92
CA TRP A 407 17.32 -5.26 26.42
C TRP A 407 18.82 -5.52 26.64
N PRO A 408 19.17 -6.31 27.68
CA PRO A 408 20.54 -6.77 27.85
C PRO A 408 21.05 -7.48 26.60
N MET A 409 22.36 -7.42 26.36
CA MET A 409 22.95 -8.17 25.26
C MET A 409 22.62 -9.66 25.38
N ALA A 410 22.08 -10.22 24.30
CA ALA A 410 21.79 -11.64 24.23
C ALA A 410 23.10 -12.45 24.33
N PRO A 411 23.08 -13.64 24.96
CA PRO A 411 24.25 -14.50 25.04
C PRO A 411 24.81 -14.85 23.66
N GLU A 412 26.13 -14.95 23.53
CA GLU A 412 26.72 -15.47 22.30
C GLU A 412 26.48 -16.98 22.17
N VAL A 413 26.29 -17.40 20.92
CA VAL A 413 26.16 -18.81 20.54
C VAL A 413 27.54 -19.46 20.67
N THR A 414 27.62 -20.60 21.36
CA THR A 414 28.87 -21.36 21.54
C THR A 414 29.15 -22.32 20.38
N ASP A 415 30.39 -22.82 20.28
CA ASP A 415 30.79 -23.79 19.26
C ASP A 415 29.86 -25.02 19.27
N GLY A 416 29.19 -25.26 18.13
CA GLY A 416 28.24 -26.36 17.94
C GLY A 416 26.77 -25.94 17.89
N GLN A 417 26.40 -24.73 18.30
CA GLN A 417 25.03 -24.21 18.13
C GLN A 417 24.95 -23.34 16.86
N ALA A 418 23.85 -23.43 16.11
CA ALA A 418 23.69 -22.71 14.84
C ALA A 418 22.74 -21.53 15.00
N ARG A 419 23.08 -20.38 14.39
CA ARG A 419 22.21 -19.19 14.41
C ARG A 419 20.86 -19.42 13.73
N ASP A 420 20.79 -20.38 12.82
CA ASP A 420 19.57 -20.75 12.09
C ASP A 420 18.69 -21.75 12.87
N SER A 421 19.19 -22.32 13.97
CA SER A 421 18.41 -23.20 14.82
C SER A 421 17.33 -22.44 15.57
N SER A 422 16.15 -23.07 15.72
CA SER A 422 15.02 -22.51 16.48
C SER A 422 15.42 -22.09 17.89
N ALA A 423 14.86 -21.00 18.39
CA ALA A 423 15.13 -20.52 19.74
C ALA A 423 13.86 -20.55 20.60
N MET A 424 14.02 -20.75 21.91
CA MET A 424 12.98 -20.58 22.91
C MET A 424 13.51 -19.69 24.03
N VAL A 425 12.69 -18.74 24.46
CA VAL A 425 13.02 -17.83 25.55
C VAL A 425 12.01 -18.03 26.66
N LEU A 426 12.51 -18.09 27.90
CA LEU A 426 11.70 -18.16 29.11
C LEU A 426 11.93 -16.91 29.96
N VAL A 427 10.86 -16.32 30.47
CA VAL A 427 10.92 -15.21 31.43
C VAL A 427 10.15 -15.62 32.70
N GLU A 428 10.85 -15.62 33.83
CA GLU A 428 10.29 -15.99 35.13
C GLU A 428 9.87 -14.72 35.91
N TYR A 429 8.59 -14.64 36.25
CA TYR A 429 8.00 -13.57 37.06
C TYR A 429 7.55 -14.09 38.42
N ARG A 430 7.80 -13.33 39.49
CA ARG A 430 7.23 -13.58 40.83
C ARG A 430 6.19 -12.50 41.12
N ILE A 431 4.92 -12.90 41.17
CA ILE A 431 3.78 -12.00 41.27
C ILE A 431 3.03 -12.28 42.56
N ALA A 432 2.66 -11.23 43.28
CA ALA A 432 1.86 -11.33 44.49
C ALA A 432 0.46 -11.89 44.18
N PRO A 433 -0.15 -12.69 45.08
CA PRO A 433 -1.55 -13.08 44.94
C PRO A 433 -2.52 -11.91 44.65
N PRO A 434 -2.45 -10.74 45.31
CA PRO A 434 -3.34 -9.61 45.00
C PRO A 434 -3.10 -8.98 43.62
N ASP A 435 -1.87 -9.07 43.08
CA ASP A 435 -1.51 -8.45 41.80
C ASP A 435 -1.79 -9.37 40.59
N ARG A 436 -2.28 -10.58 40.84
CA ARG A 436 -2.52 -11.61 39.81
C ARG A 436 -3.40 -11.10 38.67
N GLU A 437 -4.54 -10.48 38.97
CA GLU A 437 -5.45 -9.98 37.94
C GLU A 437 -4.84 -8.85 37.12
N ALA A 438 -4.12 -7.94 37.79
CA ALA A 438 -3.40 -6.85 37.14
C ALA A 438 -2.29 -7.38 36.20
N PHE A 439 -1.54 -8.39 36.64
CA PHE A 439 -0.53 -9.07 35.83
C PHE A 439 -1.16 -9.70 34.58
N LEU A 440 -2.21 -10.51 34.75
CA LEU A 440 -2.90 -11.16 33.63
C LEU A 440 -3.51 -10.14 32.64
N ALA A 441 -3.99 -8.99 33.12
CA ALA A 441 -4.50 -7.91 32.26
C ALA A 441 -3.41 -7.22 31.43
N LEU A 442 -2.14 -7.26 31.86
CA LEU A 442 -0.99 -6.66 31.17
C LEU A 442 -0.29 -7.61 30.18
N LEU A 443 -0.56 -8.92 30.24
CA LEU A 443 0.04 -9.90 29.35
C LEU A 443 -0.40 -9.80 27.88
N PRO A 444 -1.67 -9.52 27.52
CA PRO A 444 -2.09 -9.53 26.12
C PRO A 444 -1.30 -8.54 25.23
N PRO A 445 -1.03 -7.28 25.65
CA PRO A 445 -0.16 -6.39 24.86
C PRO A 445 1.25 -6.93 24.65
N VAL A 446 1.84 -7.56 25.67
CA VAL A 446 3.19 -8.15 25.58
C VAL A 446 3.20 -9.38 24.67
N ALA A 447 2.20 -10.25 24.79
CA ALA A 447 2.03 -11.40 23.89
C ALA A 447 1.95 -10.96 22.42
N HIS A 448 1.15 -9.92 22.12
CA HIS A 448 1.04 -9.38 20.77
C HIS A 448 2.37 -8.81 20.27
N GLU A 449 3.11 -8.10 21.13
CA GLU A 449 4.43 -7.56 20.81
C GLU A 449 5.44 -8.67 20.49
N ARG A 450 5.52 -9.73 21.31
CA ARG A 450 6.38 -10.90 21.06
C ARG A 450 6.08 -11.54 19.70
N LEU A 451 4.81 -11.81 19.41
CA LEU A 451 4.36 -12.43 18.16
C LEU A 451 4.59 -11.52 16.95
N ARG A 452 4.36 -10.22 17.11
CA ARG A 452 4.58 -9.20 16.06
C ARG A 452 6.07 -9.06 15.71
N ASN A 453 6.96 -9.19 16.69
CA ASN A 453 8.40 -8.93 16.53
C ASN A 453 9.22 -10.16 16.12
N GLY A 454 8.61 -11.36 16.02
CA GLY A 454 9.27 -12.54 15.45
C GLY A 454 8.82 -13.88 16.03
N ALA A 455 8.19 -13.89 17.21
CA ALA A 455 7.77 -15.14 17.84
C ALA A 455 6.67 -15.85 17.04
N THR A 456 6.74 -17.17 17.00
CA THR A 456 5.76 -18.04 16.32
C THR A 456 4.69 -18.55 17.28
N ARG A 457 5.04 -18.65 18.57
CA ARG A 457 4.17 -19.10 19.65
C ARG A 457 4.52 -18.34 20.92
N TRP A 458 3.52 -18.14 21.78
CA TRP A 458 3.64 -17.47 23.07
C TRP A 458 2.68 -18.12 24.06
N HIS A 459 3.16 -18.42 25.27
CA HIS A 459 2.38 -19.02 26.34
C HIS A 459 2.80 -18.45 27.70
N VAL A 460 1.86 -18.47 28.65
CA VAL A 460 2.11 -18.13 30.06
C VAL A 460 1.54 -19.22 30.95
N HIS A 461 2.29 -19.64 31.95
CA HIS A 461 1.89 -20.69 32.90
C HIS A 461 2.24 -20.29 34.32
N GLU A 462 1.42 -20.69 35.30
CA GLU A 462 1.73 -20.57 36.73
C GLU A 462 2.29 -21.90 37.24
N CYS A 463 3.34 -21.84 38.06
CA CYS A 463 3.93 -23.02 38.68
C CYS A 463 3.01 -23.54 39.79
N VAL A 464 2.59 -24.80 39.70
CA VAL A 464 1.73 -25.44 40.70
C VAL A 464 2.48 -25.66 42.02
N GLU A 465 3.78 -25.96 41.94
CA GLU A 465 4.63 -26.21 43.12
C GLU A 465 5.03 -24.92 43.86
N THR A 466 4.99 -23.78 43.17
CA THR A 466 5.36 -22.47 43.73
C THR A 466 4.35 -21.41 43.30
N PRO A 467 3.25 -21.24 44.06
CA PRO A 467 2.22 -20.24 43.75
C PRO A 467 2.81 -18.84 43.60
N GLY A 468 2.34 -18.09 42.61
CA GLY A 468 2.88 -16.77 42.29
C GLY A 468 4.14 -16.77 41.42
N LEU A 469 4.74 -17.94 41.10
CA LEU A 469 5.77 -18.04 40.08
C LEU A 469 5.13 -18.26 38.70
N TRP A 470 5.25 -17.26 37.83
CA TRP A 470 4.73 -17.27 36.47
C TRP A 470 5.86 -17.40 35.45
N LEU A 471 5.64 -18.21 34.42
CA LEU A 471 6.59 -18.48 33.36
C LEU A 471 5.99 -18.04 32.02
N GLU A 472 6.55 -16.99 31.43
CA GLU A 472 6.33 -16.64 30.03
C GLU A 472 7.28 -17.48 29.16
N SER A 473 6.76 -18.06 28.07
CA SER A 473 7.56 -18.80 27.10
C SER A 473 7.20 -18.38 25.68
N PHE A 474 8.20 -18.18 24.82
CA PHE A 474 7.96 -17.92 23.41
C PHE A 474 9.02 -18.56 22.50
N HIS A 475 8.56 -18.98 21.32
CA HIS A 475 9.37 -19.71 20.35
C HIS A 475 9.66 -18.87 19.12
N LEU A 476 10.90 -18.89 18.64
CA LEU A 476 11.36 -18.21 17.44
C LEU A 476 11.86 -19.21 16.40
N PRO A 477 11.71 -18.90 15.10
CA PRO A 477 12.14 -19.78 14.02
C PRO A 477 13.66 -19.97 13.99
N SER A 478 14.44 -18.98 14.47
CA SER A 478 15.89 -19.06 14.56
C SER A 478 16.44 -18.18 15.70
N TRP A 479 17.67 -18.46 16.15
CA TRP A 479 18.40 -17.57 17.05
C TRP A 479 18.68 -16.21 16.41
N ALA A 480 18.95 -16.17 15.10
CA ALA A 480 19.09 -14.91 14.37
C ALA A 480 17.83 -14.03 14.48
N GLU A 481 16.64 -14.62 14.47
CA GLU A 481 15.38 -13.89 14.65
C GLU A 481 15.23 -13.35 16.09
N HIS A 482 15.78 -14.06 17.10
CA HIS A 482 15.83 -13.58 18.49
C HIS A 482 16.76 -12.38 18.65
N LEU A 483 17.95 -12.44 18.04
CA LEU A 483 18.85 -11.29 18.00
C LEU A 483 18.19 -10.11 17.30
N ALA A 484 17.53 -10.34 16.18
CA ALA A 484 16.79 -9.30 15.48
C ALA A 484 15.63 -8.74 16.33
N GLN A 485 15.00 -9.55 17.20
CA GLN A 485 13.97 -9.08 18.12
C GLN A 485 14.48 -7.98 19.05
N HIS A 486 15.73 -8.05 19.53
CA HIS A 486 16.34 -7.03 20.38
C HIS A 486 16.42 -5.66 19.68
N GLU A 487 16.61 -5.68 18.37
CA GLU A 487 16.68 -4.48 17.52
C GLU A 487 15.30 -3.97 17.08
N ARG A 488 14.23 -4.75 17.30
CA ARG A 488 12.87 -4.45 16.82
C ARG A 488 11.93 -3.92 17.90
N VAL A 489 12.25 -4.15 19.18
CA VAL A 489 11.46 -3.65 20.32
C VAL A 489 11.47 -2.13 20.34
N SER A 490 10.29 -1.51 20.32
CA SER A 490 10.17 -0.06 20.29
C SER A 490 10.03 0.55 21.68
N HIS A 491 10.24 1.87 21.78
CA HIS A 491 9.99 2.61 23.03
C HIS A 491 8.56 2.43 23.55
N ALA A 492 7.57 2.46 22.65
CA ALA A 492 6.17 2.19 23.01
C ALA A 492 5.94 0.78 23.61
N ASP A 493 6.77 -0.20 23.27
CA ASP A 493 6.65 -1.57 23.80
C ASP A 493 7.22 -1.65 25.23
N LEU A 494 8.25 -0.84 25.54
CA LEU A 494 8.91 -0.83 26.85
C LEU A 494 8.00 -0.35 27.96
N ASP A 495 7.04 0.54 27.68
CA ASP A 495 6.08 1.00 28.67
C ASP A 495 5.27 -0.18 29.25
N HIS A 496 4.96 -1.17 28.41
CA HIS A 496 4.26 -2.38 28.86
C HIS A 496 5.16 -3.29 29.69
N HIS A 497 6.44 -3.41 29.33
CA HIS A 497 7.42 -4.18 30.10
C HIS A 497 7.73 -3.53 31.44
N ALA A 498 7.82 -2.19 31.50
CA ALA A 498 8.01 -1.44 32.73
C ALA A 498 6.87 -1.66 33.72
N ARG A 499 5.62 -1.64 33.23
CA ARG A 499 4.43 -1.93 34.06
C ARG A 499 4.36 -3.39 34.54
N LEU A 500 4.79 -4.36 33.73
CA LEU A 500 4.92 -5.74 34.22
C LEU A 500 6.02 -5.85 35.28
N ARG A 501 7.13 -5.13 35.11
CA ARG A 501 8.24 -5.12 36.05
C ARG A 501 7.85 -4.54 37.41
N THR A 502 6.95 -3.56 37.47
CA THR A 502 6.47 -3.01 38.76
C THR A 502 5.67 -4.02 39.59
N LEU A 503 5.11 -5.06 38.97
CA LEU A 503 4.37 -6.13 39.66
C LEU A 503 5.29 -7.30 40.08
N HIS A 504 6.56 -7.28 39.66
CA HIS A 504 7.53 -8.30 40.02
C HIS A 504 8.08 -8.06 41.43
N GLN A 505 7.98 -9.07 42.30
CA GLN A 505 8.40 -8.97 43.70
C GLN A 505 9.89 -9.30 43.96
N GLY A 506 10.62 -9.80 42.96
CA GLY A 506 12.06 -10.07 43.10
C GLY A 506 12.88 -8.80 43.22
N THR A 507 13.96 -8.86 44.00
CA THR A 507 14.97 -7.79 44.10
C THR A 507 15.74 -7.60 42.79
N ASP A 508 15.89 -8.68 42.02
CA ASP A 508 16.50 -8.70 40.70
C ASP A 508 15.43 -8.56 39.60
N PRO A 509 15.81 -8.10 38.39
CA PRO A 509 14.91 -8.15 37.23
C PRO A 509 14.43 -9.59 36.95
N PRO A 510 13.26 -9.76 36.30
CA PRO A 510 12.73 -11.07 35.90
C PRO A 510 13.80 -11.92 35.21
N ARG A 511 13.96 -13.18 35.66
CA ARG A 511 15.02 -14.05 35.17
C ARG A 511 14.71 -14.51 33.74
N VAL A 512 15.59 -14.19 32.80
CA VAL A 512 15.46 -14.61 31.39
C VAL A 512 16.41 -15.78 31.10
N ARG A 513 15.89 -16.84 30.48
CA ARG A 513 16.68 -17.98 30.01
C ARG A 513 16.49 -18.20 28.51
N HIS A 514 17.57 -18.60 27.85
CA HIS A 514 17.63 -18.79 26.41
C HIS A 514 17.94 -20.25 26.09
N PHE A 515 17.21 -20.82 25.14
CA PHE A 515 17.38 -22.19 24.68
C PHE A 515 17.47 -22.20 23.16
N ILE A 516 18.43 -22.95 22.62
CA ILE A 516 18.57 -23.20 21.18
C ILE A 516 18.22 -24.66 20.91
N GLY A 517 17.39 -24.88 19.88
CA GLY A 517 17.02 -26.20 19.40
C GLY A 517 18.15 -26.89 18.63
N PRO A 518 18.09 -28.22 18.50
CA PRO A 518 19.06 -28.97 17.71
C PRO A 518 19.03 -28.52 16.24
N LYS A 519 20.19 -28.54 15.58
CA LYS A 519 20.31 -28.27 14.15
C LYS A 519 19.54 -29.37 13.40
N ARG A 520 18.57 -28.99 12.56
CA ARG A 520 17.82 -29.91 11.72
C ARG A 520 18.56 -30.23 10.42
#